data_AF-A0A329VIX9-F1
#
_entry.id   AF-A0A329VIX9-F1
#
_cell.length_a   1.000
_cell.length_b   1.000
_cell.length_c   1.000
_cell.angle_alpha   90.00
_cell.angle_beta   90.00
_cell.angle_gamma   90.00
#
_symmetry.space_group_name_H-M   'P 1'
#
loop_
_entity.id
_entity.type
_entity.pdbx_description
1 polymer ?
#
loop_
_entity_poly.entity_id
_entity_poly.type
_entity_poly.pdbx_seq_one_letter_code
_entity_poly.pdbx_strand_id
1 'polypeptide(L)' 'MQRINNVLVNSSVIAEDKLAVMMMFCFQLLSSTNTERVNMRISDGRLLTLKFEENLINH' A
#
# COMPACT_ATOMS: atom_id res chain seq x y z
N MET A 1 4.84 12.91 -5.23
CA MET A 1 4.99 11.67 -6.03
C MET A 1 6.38 11.46 -6.62
N GLN A 2 7.01 12.44 -7.29
CA GLN A 2 8.33 12.24 -7.94
C GLN A 2 9.45 11.74 -7.01
N ARG A 3 9.53 12.24 -5.77
CA ARG A 3 10.50 11.75 -4.78
C ARG A 3 10.29 10.29 -4.38
N ILE A 4 9.05 9.88 -4.15
CA ILE A 4 8.71 8.50 -3.78
C ILE A 4 9.05 7.55 -4.93
N ASN A 5 8.72 7.94 -6.17
CA ASN A 5 9.10 7.18 -7.35
C ASN A 5 10.63 7.01 -7.44
N ASN A 6 11.39 8.10 -7.26
CA ASN A 6 12.84 8.04 -7.33
C ASN A 6 13.45 7.12 -6.24
N VAL A 7 12.90 7.13 -5.02
CA VAL A 7 13.34 6.23 -3.93
C VAL A 7 13.00 4.77 -4.25
N LEU A 8 11.81 4.50 -4.76
CA LEU A 8 11.39 3.14 -5.11
C LEU A 8 12.15 2.58 -6.32
N VAL A 9 12.39 3.40 -7.35
CA VAL A 9 13.12 2.97 -8.56
C VAL A 9 14.58 2.64 -8.22
N ASN A 10 15.25 3.48 -7.43
CA ASN A 10 16.66 3.27 -7.07
C ASN A 10 16.88 2.30 -5.91
N SER A 11 15.80 1.76 -5.33
CA SER A 11 15.88 0.78 -4.26
C SER A 11 16.23 -0.61 -4.82
N SER A 12 17.04 -1.37 -4.08
CA SER A 12 17.46 -2.73 -4.43
C SER A 12 16.45 -3.82 -4.03
N VAL A 13 15.33 -3.48 -3.39
CA VAL A 13 14.31 -4.50 -3.04
C VAL A 13 13.55 -4.99 -4.27
N ILE A 14 12.96 -6.17 -4.15
CA ILE A 14 12.17 -6.79 -5.22
C ILE A 14 10.89 -5.99 -5.50
N ALA A 15 10.26 -6.26 -6.64
CA ALA A 15 9.08 -5.54 -7.08
C ALA A 15 7.91 -5.65 -6.09
N GLU A 16 7.76 -6.82 -5.47
CA GLU A 16 6.74 -7.14 -4.47
C GLU A 16 6.88 -6.25 -3.23
N ASP A 17 8.10 -6.05 -2.74
CA ASP A 17 8.36 -5.20 -1.56
C ASP A 17 8.10 -3.72 -1.88
N LYS A 18 8.50 -3.26 -3.07
CA LYS A 18 8.21 -1.89 -3.54
C LYS A 18 6.70 -1.64 -3.62
N LEU A 19 5.97 -2.64 -4.10
CA LEU A 19 4.52 -2.62 -4.19
C LEU A 19 3.86 -2.60 -2.81
N ALA A 20 4.34 -3.43 -1.87
CA ALA A 20 3.87 -3.41 -0.49
C ALA A 20 4.04 -2.04 0.17
N VAL A 21 5.18 -1.37 -0.03
CA VAL A 21 5.42 0.00 0.47
C VAL A 21 4.45 1.00 -0.16
N MET A 22 4.21 0.93 -1.48
CA MET A 22 3.20 1.78 -2.14
C MET A 22 1.80 1.53 -1.57
N MET A 23 1.44 0.26 -1.32
CA MET A 23 0.15 -0.11 -0.72
C MET A 23 0.00 0.46 0.69
N MET A 24 1.03 0.37 1.54
CA MET A 24 1.02 0.98 2.88
C MET A 24 0.86 2.50 2.81
N PHE A 25 1.54 3.16 1.87
CA PHE A 25 1.45 4.61 1.73
C PHE A 25 0.06 5.05 1.24
N CYS A 26 -0.50 4.36 0.24
CA CYS A 26 -1.88 4.57 -0.20
C CYS A 26 -2.87 4.31 0.93
N PHE A 27 -2.62 3.28 1.74
CA PHE A 27 -3.44 2.94 2.89
C PHE A 27 -3.40 4.01 3.99
N GLN A 28 -2.23 4.56 4.31
CA GLN A 28 -2.10 5.69 5.25
C GLN A 28 -2.75 6.98 4.72
N LEU A 29 -2.72 7.20 3.40
CA LEU A 29 -3.43 8.33 2.79
C LEU A 29 -4.95 8.13 2.87
N LEU A 30 -5.45 6.92 2.58
CA LEU A 30 -6.87 6.59 2.55
C LEU A 30 -7.49 6.34 3.93
N SER A 31 -6.67 6.10 4.96
CA SER A 31 -7.13 6.05 6.35
C SER A 31 -7.73 7.40 6.78
N SER A 32 -7.21 8.50 6.25
CA SER A 32 -7.79 9.84 6.46
C SER A 32 -9.17 10.02 5.82
N THR A 33 -9.58 9.10 4.94
CA THR A 33 -10.85 9.14 4.21
C THR A 33 -11.84 8.04 4.63
N ASN A 34 -11.71 7.43 5.82
CA ASN A 34 -12.58 6.33 6.33
C ASN A 34 -12.75 5.17 5.33
N THR A 35 -11.69 4.85 4.58
CA THR A 35 -11.74 3.79 3.55
C THR A 35 -11.41 2.44 4.17
N GLU A 36 -12.37 1.52 4.17
CA GLU A 36 -12.27 0.19 4.81
C GLU A 36 -11.24 -0.75 4.14
N ARG A 37 -10.98 -0.57 2.84
CA ARG A 37 -10.08 -1.46 2.07
C ARG A 37 -9.49 -0.81 0.83
N VAL A 38 -8.33 -1.28 0.42
CA VAL A 38 -7.61 -0.88 -0.80
C VAL A 38 -7.39 -2.11 -1.66
N ASN A 39 -7.91 -2.06 -2.89
CA ASN A 39 -7.74 -3.10 -3.90
C ASN A 39 -6.80 -2.60 -4.99
N MET A 40 -5.77 -3.36 -5.32
CA MET A 40 -4.83 -3.02 -6.40
C MET A 40 -4.67 -4.19 -7.36
N ARG A 41 -4.90 -3.91 -8.65
CA ARG A 41 -4.65 -4.87 -9.72
C ARG A 41 -3.21 -4.72 -10.19
N ILE A 42 -2.46 -5.81 -10.14
CA ILE A 42 -1.08 -5.83 -10.64
C ILE A 42 -1.04 -6.23 -12.13
N SER A 43 0.11 -6.00 -12.77
CA SER A 43 0.28 -6.14 -14.22
C SER A 43 0.01 -7.54 -14.77
N ASP A 44 0.14 -8.58 -13.95
CA ASP A 44 -0.20 -9.96 -14.31
C ASP A 44 -1.70 -10.31 -14.15
N GLY A 45 -2.51 -9.33 -13.74
CA GLY A 45 -3.95 -9.46 -13.59
C GLY A 45 -4.41 -9.94 -12.21
N ARG A 46 -3.50 -10.36 -11.32
CA ARG A 46 -3.82 -10.71 -9.92
C ARG A 46 -4.27 -9.47 -9.14
N LEU A 47 -5.08 -9.70 -8.10
CA LEU A 47 -5.62 -8.67 -7.21
C LEU A 47 -4.96 -8.79 -5.84
N LEU A 48 -4.41 -7.68 -5.35
CA LEU A 48 -3.90 -7.55 -3.99
C LEU A 48 -4.86 -6.67 -3.19
N THR A 49 -5.26 -7.14 -2.01
CA THR A 49 -6.23 -6.46 -1.15
C THR A 49 -5.60 -6.17 0.20
N LEU A 50 -5.64 -4.91 0.64
CA LEU A 50 -5.31 -4.49 2.00
C LEU A 50 -6.59 -4.05 2.70
N LYS A 51 -6.90 -4.61 3.88
CA LYS A 51 -8.11 -4.28 4.66
C LYS A 51 -7.72 -3.56 5.95
N PHE A 52 -8.49 -2.52 6.32
CA PHE A 52 -8.44 -1.93 7.65
C PHE A 52 -9.10 -2.90 8.64
N GLU A 53 -8.31 -3.56 9.47
CA GLU A 53 -8.82 -4.18 10.68
C GLU A 53 -8.79 -3.11 11.78
N GLU A 54 -9.97 -2.66 12.20
CA GLU A 54 -10.13 -1.94 13.46
C GLU A 54 -9.76 -2.92 14.58
N ASN A 55 -8.49 -2.94 14.95
CA ASN A 55 -8.11 -3.53 16.23
C ASN A 55 -8.73 -2.61 17.29
N LEU A 56 -9.82 -3.07 17.92
CA LEU A 56 -10.19 -2.65 19.26
C LEU A 56 -8.97 -2.93 20.14
N ILE A 57 -8.08 -1.93 20.25
CA ILE A 57 -7.03 -1.94 21.26
C ILE A 57 -7.77 -1.83 22.59
N ASN A 58 -8.06 -2.97 23.21
CA ASN A 58 -8.52 -3.02 24.59
C ASN A 58 -7.36 -2.49 25.45
N HIS A 59 -7.50 -1.25 25.92
CA HIS A 59 -6.64 -0.63 26.93
C HIS A 59 -6.90 -1.23 28.31
#